data_AF-X0W0G2-F1
#
_entry.id   AF-X0W0G2-F1
#
_cell.length_a   1.000
_cell.length_b   1.000
_cell.length_c   1.000
_cell.angle_alpha   90.00
_cell.angle_beta   90.00
_cell.angle_gamma   90.00
#
_symmetry.space_group_name_H-M   'P 1'
#
loop_
_entity.id
_entity.type
_entity.pdbx_description
1 polymer ?
#
loop_
_entity_poly.entity_id
_entity_poly.type
_entity_poly.pdbx_seq_one_letter_code
_entity_poly.pdbx_strand_id
1 'polypeptide(L)'
;QLLTVAHPDPSSPEDALLEVVLQGGTVASHQIKILFNYVEVGEVVFSGQEQWRAEIEVPHDLLLEGDNIITLTAQGGSMDVSLVDYIRLTYWRTYTADEDVLRFRARGGEWISIGGFSSPEIQVRDITDPMRMLKVRGQVRTQDSGYAITVKVPGNGERSLMAFTGDKIKRPAGIAANLASSWHELSQGAEVIIIGHSDLFESVRFLKELREQQGWSVVLVDVEDLYDEFNFGAKSPWALKDFLAQAYAYWNPQ
;
A
#
# COMPACT_ATOMS: atom_id res chain seq x y z
N GLN A 1 5.57 13.73 -19.70
CA GLN A 1 5.09 13.25 -18.39
C GLN A 1 5.84 14.00 -17.30
N LEU A 2 5.18 14.40 -16.22
CA LEU A 2 5.84 14.94 -15.03
C LEU A 2 6.01 13.82 -13.99
N LEU A 3 7.17 13.75 -13.34
CA LEU A 3 7.43 12.95 -12.16
C LEU A 3 8.00 13.83 -11.06
N THR A 4 7.39 13.80 -9.88
CA THR A 4 7.89 14.53 -8.71
C THR A 4 8.93 13.66 -7.98
N VAL A 5 10.12 14.23 -7.79
CA VAL A 5 11.25 13.65 -7.07
C VAL A 5 11.39 14.41 -5.76
N ALA A 6 11.51 13.68 -4.65
CA ALA A 6 11.64 14.26 -3.31
C ALA A 6 12.97 13.81 -2.71
N HIS A 7 13.76 14.78 -2.26
CA HIS A 7 15.00 14.57 -1.53
C HIS A 7 16.02 13.66 -2.25
N PRO A 8 16.31 13.85 -3.55
CA PRO A 8 17.30 13.02 -4.23
C PRO A 8 18.66 13.19 -3.55
N ASP A 9 19.43 12.12 -3.46
CA ASP A 9 20.78 12.16 -2.88
C ASP A 9 21.79 12.59 -3.96
N PRO A 10 22.31 13.82 -3.91
CA PRO A 10 23.27 14.30 -4.91
C PRO A 10 24.65 13.64 -4.78
N SER A 11 24.86 12.86 -3.72
CA SER A 11 26.10 12.12 -3.45
C SER A 11 25.95 10.62 -3.69
N SER A 12 24.86 10.21 -4.35
CA SER A 12 24.60 8.82 -4.71
C SER A 12 25.78 8.19 -5.45
N PRO A 13 26.20 6.96 -5.10
CA PRO A 13 27.24 6.24 -5.82
C PRO A 13 26.76 5.65 -7.15
N GLU A 14 25.44 5.59 -7.35
CA GLU A 14 24.80 4.94 -8.50
C GLU A 14 23.77 5.87 -9.15
N ASP A 15 23.53 5.66 -10.43
CA ASP A 15 22.52 6.38 -11.20
C ASP A 15 21.10 5.93 -10.83
N ALA A 16 20.12 6.77 -11.14
CA ALA A 16 18.72 6.40 -11.01
C ALA A 16 18.30 5.44 -12.12
N LEU A 17 17.27 4.65 -11.88
CA LEU A 17 16.70 3.73 -12.84
C LEU A 17 15.33 4.23 -13.29
N LEU A 18 15.23 4.63 -14.56
CA LEU A 18 13.99 4.96 -15.23
C LEU A 18 13.45 3.73 -15.96
N GLU A 19 12.33 3.21 -15.46
CA GLU A 19 11.56 2.15 -16.07
C GLU A 19 10.45 2.77 -16.92
N VAL A 20 10.44 2.47 -18.22
CA VAL A 20 9.41 2.93 -19.17
C VAL A 20 8.73 1.72 -19.78
N VAL A 21 7.42 1.62 -19.59
CA VAL A 21 6.61 0.54 -20.17
C VAL A 21 5.67 1.11 -21.22
N LEU A 22 5.79 0.57 -22.42
CA LEU A 22 5.07 1.01 -23.61
C LEU A 22 4.26 -0.15 -24.19
N GLN A 23 3.13 0.16 -24.78
CA GLN A 23 2.33 -0.76 -25.58
C GLN A 23 2.33 -0.27 -27.03
N GLY A 24 2.74 -1.14 -27.95
CA GLY A 24 2.66 -0.87 -29.38
C GLY A 24 1.20 -0.72 -29.82
N GLY A 25 0.88 0.41 -30.46
CA GLY A 25 -0.45 0.69 -30.99
C GLY A 25 -0.64 0.19 -32.42
N THR A 26 0.45 -0.07 -33.16
CA THR A 26 0.42 -0.53 -34.54
C THR A 26 1.28 -1.78 -34.73
N VAL A 27 1.18 -2.42 -35.90
CA VAL A 27 2.03 -3.57 -36.25
C VAL A 27 3.41 -3.16 -36.76
N ALA A 28 3.70 -1.85 -36.80
CA ALA A 28 4.94 -1.31 -37.34
C ALA A 28 6.11 -1.47 -36.36
N SER A 29 7.30 -1.07 -36.79
CA SER A 29 8.42 -0.82 -35.87
C SER A 29 8.17 0.49 -35.13
N HIS A 30 8.49 0.49 -33.85
CA HIS A 30 8.44 1.61 -32.94
C HIS A 30 9.86 2.02 -32.56
N GLN A 31 10.15 3.32 -32.61
CA GLN A 31 11.45 3.88 -32.27
C GLN A 31 11.21 5.12 -31.40
N ILE A 32 11.34 4.96 -30.09
CA ILE A 32 10.95 5.98 -29.11
C ILE A 32 12.21 6.53 -28.42
N LYS A 33 12.51 7.79 -28.69
CA LYS A 33 13.56 8.55 -27.99
C LYS A 33 13.06 9.04 -26.64
N ILE A 34 13.90 8.93 -25.63
CA ILE A 34 13.58 9.25 -24.23
C ILE A 34 14.50 10.36 -23.74
N LEU A 35 13.89 11.44 -23.25
CA LEU A 35 14.59 12.55 -22.60
C LEU A 35 14.13 12.68 -21.16
N PHE A 36 15.09 12.92 -20.26
CA PHE A 36 14.87 13.30 -18.87
C PHE A 36 15.38 14.73 -18.68
N ASN A 37 14.53 15.65 -18.22
CA ASN A 37 14.85 17.08 -18.09
C ASN A 37 15.54 17.66 -19.34
N TYR A 38 14.99 17.36 -20.52
CA TYR A 38 15.48 17.80 -21.83
C TYR A 38 16.83 17.19 -22.27
N VAL A 39 17.43 16.31 -21.48
CA VAL A 39 18.64 15.54 -21.83
C VAL A 39 18.23 14.16 -22.32
N GLU A 40 18.76 13.73 -23.45
CA GLU A 40 18.54 12.38 -23.97
C GLU A 40 19.21 11.34 -23.07
N VAL A 41 18.41 10.41 -22.56
CA VAL A 41 18.87 9.34 -21.64
C VAL A 41 18.82 7.96 -22.29
N GLY A 42 18.06 7.80 -23.37
CA GLY A 42 18.00 6.53 -24.08
C GLY A 42 17.02 6.49 -25.23
N GLU A 43 16.95 5.33 -25.85
CA GLU A 43 16.09 5.03 -26.97
C GLU A 43 15.54 3.60 -26.84
N VAL A 44 14.31 3.42 -27.28
CA VAL A 44 13.59 2.15 -27.23
C VAL A 44 13.14 1.77 -28.62
N VAL A 45 13.53 0.57 -29.06
CA VAL A 45 13.13 0.01 -30.35
C VAL A 45 12.42 -1.31 -30.13
N PHE A 46 11.18 -1.40 -30.60
CA PHE A 46 10.37 -2.62 -30.54
C PHE A 46 9.42 -2.68 -31.73
N SER A 47 8.66 -3.76 -31.88
CA SER A 47 7.79 -3.94 -33.05
C SER A 47 6.49 -4.62 -32.66
N GLY A 48 5.45 -4.34 -33.43
CA GLY A 48 4.16 -5.00 -33.24
C GLY A 48 3.34 -4.40 -32.10
N GLN A 49 2.16 -4.95 -31.90
CA GLN A 49 1.22 -4.52 -30.86
C GLN A 49 1.49 -5.24 -29.54
N GLU A 50 2.74 -5.24 -29.11
CA GLU A 50 3.17 -5.91 -27.88
C GLU A 50 3.53 -4.88 -26.80
N GLN A 51 3.51 -5.35 -25.54
CA GLN A 51 4.00 -4.59 -24.41
C GLN A 51 5.52 -4.75 -24.32
N TRP A 52 6.21 -3.64 -24.13
CA TRP A 52 7.67 -3.60 -24.04
C TRP A 52 8.11 -2.78 -22.82
N ARG A 53 9.26 -3.16 -22.23
CA ARG A 53 9.82 -2.56 -21.01
C ARG A 53 11.26 -2.13 -21.25
N ALA A 54 11.53 -0.86 -21.00
CA ALA A 54 12.86 -0.27 -20.94
C ALA A 54 13.29 -0.08 -19.49
N GLU A 55 14.57 -0.33 -19.22
CA GLU A 55 15.25 0.14 -18.02
C GLU A 55 16.43 1.00 -18.47
N ILE A 56 16.44 2.26 -18.04
CA ILE A 56 17.38 3.29 -18.51
C ILE A 56 18.04 3.93 -17.28
N GLU A 57 19.37 3.93 -17.27
CA GLU A 57 20.14 4.65 -16.26
C GLU A 57 20.00 6.15 -16.52
N VAL A 58 19.59 6.89 -15.49
CA VAL A 58 19.49 8.35 -15.49
C VAL A 58 20.54 8.87 -14.53
N PRO A 59 21.57 9.57 -15.04
CA PRO A 59 22.58 10.20 -14.20
C PRO A 59 21.97 10.99 -13.06
N HIS A 60 22.46 10.76 -11.83
CA HIS A 60 21.88 11.36 -10.63
C HIS A 60 21.95 12.90 -10.63
N ASP A 61 22.88 13.50 -11.37
CA ASP A 61 23.02 14.94 -11.55
C ASP A 61 21.91 15.56 -12.42
N LEU A 62 21.16 14.73 -13.16
CA LEU A 62 19.95 15.16 -13.89
C LEU A 62 18.70 15.21 -13.01
N LEU A 63 18.73 14.60 -11.81
CA LEU A 63 17.59 14.61 -10.89
C LEU A 63 17.47 15.99 -10.22
N LEU A 64 16.32 16.62 -10.39
CA LEU A 64 15.99 17.87 -9.72
C LEU A 64 15.04 17.58 -8.55
N GLU A 65 15.21 18.30 -7.43
CA GLU A 65 14.18 18.33 -6.38
C GLU A 65 12.87 18.91 -6.98
N GLY A 66 11.76 18.24 -6.74
CA GLY A 66 10.45 18.60 -7.28
C GLY A 66 10.17 17.98 -8.65
N ASP A 67 9.55 18.76 -9.53
CA ASP A 67 9.03 18.24 -10.80
C ASP A 67 10.14 18.03 -11.83
N ASN A 68 10.18 16.81 -12.37
CA ASN A 68 11.06 16.40 -13.46
C ASN A 68 10.24 16.04 -14.69
N ILE A 69 10.74 16.36 -15.88
CA ILE A 69 10.04 16.15 -17.15
C ILE A 69 10.63 14.96 -17.88
N ILE A 70 9.77 14.00 -18.22
CA ILE A 70 10.09 12.86 -19.07
C ILE A 70 9.38 13.05 -20.40
N THR A 71 10.16 13.10 -21.48
CA THR A 71 9.66 13.27 -22.84
C THR A 71 9.93 12.02 -23.65
N LEU A 72 8.85 11.45 -24.20
CA LEU A 72 8.89 10.30 -25.11
C LEU A 72 8.55 10.80 -26.51
N THR A 73 9.44 10.59 -27.47
CA THR A 73 9.27 11.09 -28.85
C THR A 73 9.36 9.92 -29.82
N ALA A 74 8.26 9.66 -30.55
CA ALA A 74 8.26 8.70 -31.64
C ALA A 74 9.10 9.21 -32.82
N GLN A 75 9.94 8.33 -33.36
CA GLN A 75 10.86 8.61 -34.46
C GLN A 75 10.62 7.71 -35.68
N GLY A 76 9.82 6.64 -35.54
CA GLY A 76 9.48 5.70 -36.61
C GLY A 76 8.46 6.21 -37.64
N GLY A 77 8.18 7.51 -37.68
CA GLY A 77 7.25 8.15 -38.62
C GLY A 77 5.78 8.10 -38.18
N SER A 78 4.85 8.37 -39.09
CA SER A 78 3.42 8.58 -38.76
C SER A 78 2.69 7.34 -38.26
N MET A 79 3.23 6.15 -38.49
CA MET A 79 2.67 4.88 -38.04
C MET A 79 3.27 4.40 -36.71
N ASP A 80 4.26 5.13 -36.18
CA ASP A 80 4.86 4.86 -34.88
C ASP A 80 3.97 5.43 -33.76
N VAL A 81 2.91 4.69 -33.47
CA VAL A 81 1.97 5.02 -32.40
C VAL A 81 2.20 4.05 -31.27
N SER A 82 2.67 4.58 -30.14
CA SER A 82 2.87 3.84 -28.89
C SER A 82 2.05 4.48 -27.78
N LEU A 83 1.52 3.66 -26.87
CA LEU A 83 0.83 4.10 -25.67
C LEU A 83 1.73 3.89 -24.47
N VAL A 84 1.70 4.83 -23.51
CA VAL A 84 2.40 4.69 -22.24
C VAL A 84 1.50 3.91 -21.29
N ASP A 85 2.02 2.79 -20.77
CA ASP A 85 1.39 2.08 -19.66
C ASP A 85 1.79 2.76 -18.34
N TYR A 86 3.07 2.70 -17.99
CA TYR A 86 3.60 3.47 -16.86
C TYR A 86 5.05 3.89 -17.05
N ILE A 87 5.44 4.89 -16.27
CA ILE A 87 6.81 5.35 -16.10
C ILE A 87 7.10 5.32 -14.60
N ARG A 88 8.19 4.67 -14.20
CA ARG A 88 8.64 4.59 -12.81
C ARG A 88 10.09 5.01 -12.72
N LEU A 89 10.39 5.85 -11.74
CA LEU A 89 11.75 6.26 -11.43
C LEU A 89 12.13 5.70 -10.06
N THR A 90 13.24 4.98 -9.99
CA THR A 90 13.87 4.53 -8.74
C THR A 90 15.16 5.31 -8.57
N TYR A 91 15.34 5.98 -7.44
CA TYR A 91 16.50 6.84 -7.20
C TYR A 91 16.91 6.80 -5.74
N TRP A 92 18.17 7.14 -5.50
CA TRP A 92 18.71 7.33 -4.16
C TRP A 92 18.18 8.62 -3.56
N ARG A 93 17.68 8.53 -2.33
CA ARG A 93 17.17 9.67 -1.58
C ARG A 93 17.92 9.83 -0.28
N THR A 94 18.00 11.07 0.20
CA THR A 94 18.50 11.35 1.54
C THR A 94 17.52 10.85 2.61
N TYR A 95 18.02 10.62 3.83
CA TYR A 95 17.19 10.31 4.99
C TYR A 95 16.46 11.57 5.51
N THR A 96 15.56 12.11 4.70
CA THR A 96 14.75 13.30 5.01
C THR A 96 13.28 12.89 5.00
N ALA A 97 12.54 13.17 6.07
CA ALA A 97 11.14 12.82 6.20
C ALA A 97 10.22 13.70 5.33
N ASP A 98 9.21 13.07 4.75
CA ASP A 98 8.13 13.73 4.02
C ASP A 98 6.93 13.82 4.96
N GLU A 99 6.43 15.04 5.20
CA GLU A 99 5.31 15.29 6.11
C GLU A 99 5.47 14.59 7.48
N ASP A 100 6.66 14.73 8.08
CA ASP A 100 7.04 14.10 9.35
C ASP A 100 7.05 12.58 9.38
N VAL A 101 7.11 11.90 8.23
CA VAL A 101 7.23 10.44 8.16
C VAL A 101 8.34 10.04 7.21
N LEU A 102 9.16 9.09 7.63
CA LEU A 102 10.10 8.40 6.76
C LEU A 102 10.07 6.90 7.04
N ARG A 103 9.81 6.10 6.00
CA ARG A 103 10.13 4.67 6.01
C ARG A 103 11.37 4.46 5.16
N PHE A 104 12.36 3.77 5.72
CA PHE A 104 13.65 3.59 5.06
C PHE A 104 14.27 2.24 5.42
N ARG A 105 15.27 1.84 4.63
CA ARG A 105 16.13 0.70 4.92
C ARG A 105 17.52 1.19 5.31
N ALA A 106 18.17 0.44 6.16
CA ALA A 106 19.51 0.76 6.65
C ALA A 106 20.22 -0.50 7.13
N ARG A 107 21.55 -0.48 7.18
CA ARG A 107 22.32 -1.61 7.73
C ARG A 107 22.41 -1.52 9.25
N GLY A 108 22.16 -2.64 9.92
CA GLY A 108 22.33 -2.78 11.36
C GLY A 108 23.74 -2.42 11.81
N GLY A 109 23.82 -1.64 12.90
CA GLY A 109 25.06 -1.14 13.48
C GLY A 109 25.48 0.26 13.02
N GLU A 110 24.95 0.76 11.90
CA GLU A 110 25.27 2.08 11.37
C GLU A 110 24.63 3.21 12.18
N TRP A 111 25.27 4.38 12.15
CA TRP A 111 24.70 5.63 12.66
C TRP A 111 24.08 6.41 11.51
N ILE A 112 22.81 6.75 11.64
CA ILE A 112 22.06 7.48 10.62
C ILE A 112 21.43 8.70 11.24
N SER A 113 21.53 9.83 10.54
CA SER A 113 20.81 11.06 10.86
C SER A 113 19.62 11.20 9.92
N ILE A 114 18.43 11.40 10.49
CA ILE A 114 17.18 11.50 9.76
C ILE A 114 16.63 12.91 9.99
N GLY A 115 16.52 13.72 8.94
CA GLY A 115 16.02 15.09 8.98
C GLY A 115 14.57 15.23 8.51
N GLY A 116 14.13 16.47 8.28
CA GLY A 116 12.82 16.78 7.67
C GLY A 116 11.63 16.81 8.64
N PHE A 117 11.86 16.80 9.95
CA PHE A 117 10.77 16.85 10.93
C PHE A 117 10.43 18.29 11.35
N SER A 118 9.14 18.58 11.45
CA SER A 118 8.55 19.83 11.94
C SER A 118 8.50 19.91 13.48
N SER A 119 8.63 18.76 14.17
CA SER A 119 8.53 18.64 15.63
C SER A 119 9.70 17.85 16.24
N PRO A 120 10.16 18.18 17.46
CA PRO A 120 11.22 17.43 18.14
C PRO A 120 10.73 16.08 18.71
N GLU A 121 9.43 15.80 18.71
CA GLU A 121 8.85 14.56 19.26
C GLU A 121 8.97 13.36 18.31
N ILE A 122 10.19 13.13 17.82
CA ILE A 122 10.49 12.13 16.80
C ILE A 122 10.59 10.74 17.44
N GLN A 123 9.91 9.78 16.83
CA GLN A 123 9.92 8.39 17.20
C GLN A 123 10.48 7.53 16.08
N VAL A 124 11.43 6.67 16.41
CA VAL A 124 11.95 5.68 15.46
C VAL A 124 11.56 4.28 15.93
N ARG A 125 11.04 3.49 14.99
CA ARG A 125 10.67 2.09 15.17
C ARG A 125 11.42 1.25 14.14
N ASP A 126 12.03 0.18 14.62
CA ASP A 126 12.44 -0.91 13.76
C ASP A 126 11.22 -1.78 13.49
N ILE A 127 10.85 -1.88 12.22
CA ILE A 127 9.69 -2.61 11.70
C ILE A 127 10.12 -3.80 10.83
N THR A 128 11.38 -4.25 10.96
CA THR A 128 11.92 -5.41 10.24
C THR A 128 11.11 -6.67 10.54
N ASP A 129 10.70 -6.85 11.80
CA ASP A 129 9.74 -7.86 12.23
C ASP A 129 8.43 -7.18 12.64
N PRO A 130 7.35 -7.31 11.85
CA PRO A 130 6.08 -6.66 12.14
C PRO A 130 5.42 -7.17 13.43
N MET A 131 5.73 -8.40 13.87
CA MET A 131 5.23 -8.96 15.13
C MET A 131 6.07 -8.52 16.34
N ARG A 132 7.25 -7.95 16.10
CA ARG A 132 8.17 -7.51 17.14
C ARG A 132 8.81 -6.16 16.81
N MET A 133 7.97 -5.14 16.68
CA MET A 133 8.44 -3.77 16.48
C MET A 133 9.23 -3.26 17.69
N LEU A 134 10.42 -2.69 17.47
CA LEU A 134 11.30 -2.20 18.54
C LEU A 134 11.44 -0.68 18.48
N LYS A 135 11.37 -0.01 19.64
CA LYS A 135 11.70 1.41 19.75
C LYS A 135 13.21 1.61 19.66
N VAL A 136 13.66 2.43 18.71
CA VAL A 136 15.06 2.81 18.55
C VAL A 136 15.28 4.14 19.26
N ARG A 137 16.27 4.20 20.15
CA ARG A 137 16.64 5.44 20.85
C ARG A 137 17.59 6.26 19.97
N GLY A 138 17.38 7.56 19.96
CA GLY A 138 18.23 8.51 19.24
C GLY A 138 18.37 9.83 19.98
N GLN A 139 19.25 10.68 19.45
CA GLN A 139 19.42 12.06 19.91
C GLN A 139 18.76 12.98 18.91
N VAL A 140 17.81 13.79 19.38
CA VAL A 140 17.16 14.83 18.58
C VAL A 140 18.00 16.10 18.64
N ARG A 141 18.15 16.76 17.50
CA ARG A 141 18.81 18.06 17.36
C ARG A 141 17.97 18.97 16.49
N THR A 142 18.05 20.26 16.75
CA THR A 142 17.55 21.30 15.85
C THR A 142 18.40 21.34 14.58
N GLN A 143 17.75 21.49 13.42
CA GLN A 143 18.34 21.74 12.11
C GLN A 143 17.73 23.03 11.54
N ASP A 144 18.34 23.65 10.54
CA ASP A 144 18.00 24.99 10.01
C ASP A 144 16.49 25.30 9.95
N SER A 145 15.68 24.39 9.39
CA SER A 145 14.24 24.56 9.22
C SER A 145 13.39 23.52 9.97
N GLY A 146 13.94 22.82 10.97
CA GLY A 146 13.20 21.79 11.69
C GLY A 146 14.05 20.98 12.67
N TYR A 147 13.82 19.67 12.71
CA TYR A 147 14.46 18.75 13.62
C TYR A 147 14.99 17.54 12.87
N ALA A 148 16.07 17.00 13.41
CA ALA A 148 16.66 15.74 12.97
C ALA A 148 16.87 14.82 14.17
N ILE A 149 16.78 13.51 13.94
CA ILE A 149 17.15 12.50 14.93
C ILE A 149 18.32 11.67 14.41
N THR A 150 19.35 11.49 15.25
CA THR A 150 20.44 10.56 14.97
C THR A 150 20.25 9.29 15.78
N VAL A 151 20.20 8.15 15.11
CA VAL A 151 19.99 6.82 15.73
C VAL A 151 21.11 5.86 15.34
N LYS A 152 21.40 4.91 16.23
CA LYS A 152 22.16 3.72 15.85
C LYS A 152 21.18 2.63 15.43
N VAL A 153 21.30 2.16 14.20
CA VAL A 153 20.44 1.10 13.66
C VAL A 153 20.67 -0.18 14.47
N PRO A 154 19.63 -0.81 15.01
CA PRO A 154 19.78 -2.00 15.85
C PRO A 154 20.19 -3.23 15.05
N GLY A 155 20.84 -4.19 15.72
CA GLY A 155 21.15 -5.50 15.14
C GLY A 155 22.17 -5.46 14.01
N ASN A 156 22.04 -6.41 13.07
CA ASN A 156 22.92 -6.62 11.92
C ASN A 156 22.07 -6.80 10.65
N GLY A 157 22.70 -6.78 9.47
CA GLY A 157 22.04 -7.00 8.18
C GLY A 157 21.16 -5.81 7.77
N GLU A 158 20.35 -5.97 6.74
CA GLU A 158 19.39 -4.94 6.33
C GLU A 158 18.23 -4.87 7.34
N ARG A 159 17.88 -3.65 7.77
CA ARG A 159 16.78 -3.35 8.68
C ARG A 159 15.80 -2.42 8.00
N SER A 160 14.51 -2.62 8.24
CA SER A 160 13.46 -1.68 7.85
C SER A 160 13.06 -0.84 9.05
N LEU A 161 13.15 0.48 8.93
CA LEU A 161 12.81 1.42 9.99
C LEU A 161 11.74 2.41 9.54
N MET A 162 11.03 2.93 10.53
CA MET A 162 10.07 4.00 10.37
C MET A 162 10.34 5.08 11.40
N ALA A 163 10.56 6.30 10.94
CA ALA A 163 10.69 7.49 11.76
C ALA A 163 9.46 8.38 11.55
N PHE A 164 8.85 8.85 12.63
CA PHE A 164 7.65 9.66 12.58
C PHE A 164 7.44 10.51 13.84
N THR A 165 6.66 11.59 13.75
CA THR A 165 6.23 12.39 14.91
C THR A 165 4.92 11.88 15.52
N GLY A 166 4.64 12.28 16.77
CA GLY A 166 3.48 11.78 17.53
C GLY A 166 2.11 12.01 16.87
N ASP A 167 1.94 13.12 16.15
CA ASP A 167 0.71 13.47 15.43
C ASP A 167 0.43 12.56 14.23
N LYS A 168 1.45 11.84 13.73
CA LYS A 168 1.32 10.85 12.66
C LYS A 168 0.84 9.48 13.16
N ILE A 169 0.74 9.29 14.48
CA ILE A 169 0.14 8.09 15.06
C ILE A 169 -1.36 8.12 14.81
N LYS A 170 -1.81 7.25 13.90
CA LYS A 170 -3.24 7.09 13.60
C LYS A 170 -3.98 6.64 14.85
N ARG A 171 -5.14 7.25 15.09
CA ARG A 171 -6.10 6.80 16.09
C ARG A 171 -7.02 5.75 15.46
N PRO A 172 -7.48 4.74 16.20
CA PRO A 172 -8.54 3.87 15.70
C PRO A 172 -9.76 4.73 15.36
N ALA A 173 -10.46 4.39 14.27
CA ALA A 173 -11.68 5.10 13.88
C ALA A 173 -12.78 4.98 14.94
N GLY A 174 -12.76 3.88 15.71
CA GLY A 174 -13.62 3.65 16.86
C GLY A 174 -13.16 2.42 17.63
N ILE A 175 -13.70 2.25 18.83
CA ILE A 175 -13.61 1.03 19.62
C ILE A 175 -15.06 0.68 19.97
N ALA A 176 -15.50 -0.51 19.59
CA ALA A 176 -16.80 -1.03 19.95
C ALA A 176 -16.62 -2.27 20.84
N ALA A 177 -17.56 -2.49 21.76
CA ALA A 177 -17.64 -3.76 22.46
C ALA A 177 -18.12 -4.82 21.47
N ASN A 178 -17.52 -6.02 21.54
CA ASN A 178 -18.10 -7.16 20.85
C ASN A 178 -19.49 -7.46 21.45
N LEU A 179 -20.49 -7.64 20.58
CA LEU A 179 -21.80 -8.14 20.94
C LEU A 179 -21.75 -9.66 20.80
N ALA A 180 -21.56 -10.35 21.93
CA ALA A 180 -21.46 -11.81 21.91
C ALA A 180 -22.68 -12.44 21.23
N SER A 181 -22.40 -13.27 20.25
CA SER A 181 -23.35 -14.09 19.50
C SER A 181 -23.15 -15.57 19.87
N SER A 182 -24.11 -16.41 19.47
CA SER A 182 -24.09 -17.85 19.75
C SER A 182 -24.42 -18.67 18.50
N TRP A 183 -23.96 -18.22 17.34
CA TRP A 183 -24.22 -18.90 16.06
C TRP A 183 -23.63 -20.32 15.99
N HIS A 184 -22.62 -20.62 16.82
CA HIS A 184 -22.10 -21.97 17.03
C HIS A 184 -23.02 -22.89 17.87
N GLU A 185 -24.01 -22.36 18.59
CA GLU A 185 -24.92 -23.18 19.41
C GLU A 185 -25.90 -23.98 18.55
N LEU A 186 -26.19 -25.21 19.00
CA LEU A 186 -27.13 -26.13 18.37
C LEU A 186 -28.57 -25.80 18.80
N SER A 187 -29.11 -24.66 18.38
CA SER A 187 -30.50 -24.28 18.65
C SER A 187 -31.32 -24.14 17.35
N GLN A 188 -32.65 -23.97 17.45
CA GLN A 188 -33.59 -23.96 16.31
C GLN A 188 -33.08 -23.00 15.23
N GLY A 189 -32.61 -23.57 14.11
CA GLY A 189 -32.08 -22.79 13.00
C GLY A 189 -33.17 -22.18 12.12
N ALA A 190 -32.76 -21.68 10.95
CA ALA A 190 -33.64 -21.06 10.00
C ALA A 190 -33.47 -21.65 8.60
N GLU A 191 -34.54 -21.62 7.80
CA GLU A 191 -34.52 -22.05 6.40
C GLU A 191 -33.89 -21.00 5.48
N VAL A 192 -33.93 -19.73 5.88
CA VAL A 192 -33.31 -18.62 5.17
C VAL A 192 -32.33 -17.90 6.09
N ILE A 193 -31.06 -17.88 5.68
CA ILE A 193 -29.99 -17.15 6.34
C ILE A 193 -29.64 -15.94 5.48
N ILE A 194 -29.75 -14.74 6.05
CA ILE A 194 -29.31 -13.51 5.42
C ILE A 194 -28.07 -13.03 6.20
N ILE A 195 -26.91 -13.11 5.56
CA ILE A 195 -25.63 -12.67 6.13
C ILE A 195 -25.31 -11.27 5.60
N GLY A 196 -24.99 -10.34 6.49
CA GLY A 196 -24.60 -8.97 6.12
C GLY A 196 -24.08 -8.17 7.30
N HIS A 197 -23.67 -6.93 7.08
CA HIS A 197 -23.28 -6.04 8.17
C HIS A 197 -24.53 -5.50 8.88
N SER A 198 -24.54 -5.43 10.22
CA SER A 198 -25.71 -4.98 11.00
C SER A 198 -26.24 -3.60 10.61
N ASP A 199 -25.37 -2.66 10.22
CA ASP A 199 -25.75 -1.34 9.67
C ASP A 199 -26.75 -1.42 8.50
N LEU A 200 -26.81 -2.55 7.79
CA LEU A 200 -27.71 -2.77 6.65
C LEU A 200 -29.01 -3.49 7.02
N PHE A 201 -29.14 -4.01 8.25
CA PHE A 201 -30.28 -4.86 8.62
C PHE A 201 -31.61 -4.12 8.57
N GLU A 202 -31.64 -2.85 8.95
CA GLU A 202 -32.83 -2.00 8.83
C GLU A 202 -33.33 -1.93 7.37
N SER A 203 -32.42 -1.92 6.40
CA SER A 203 -32.73 -1.88 4.97
C SER A 203 -33.19 -3.23 4.42
N VAL A 204 -32.80 -4.34 5.04
CA VAL A 204 -33.12 -5.70 4.58
C VAL A 204 -34.32 -6.29 5.35
N ARG A 205 -34.80 -5.62 6.40
CA ARG A 205 -35.94 -6.08 7.20
C ARG A 205 -37.18 -6.38 6.38
N PHE A 206 -37.51 -5.58 5.37
CA PHE A 206 -38.66 -5.85 4.50
C PHE A 206 -38.56 -7.21 3.78
N LEU A 207 -37.34 -7.60 3.38
CA LEU A 207 -37.09 -8.88 2.71
C LEU A 207 -37.25 -10.04 3.70
N LYS A 208 -36.75 -9.87 4.92
CA LYS A 208 -36.97 -10.83 6.01
C LYS A 208 -38.47 -11.01 6.27
N GLU A 209 -39.20 -9.93 6.48
CA GLU A 209 -40.66 -9.96 6.73
C GLU A 209 -41.43 -10.62 5.57
N LEU A 210 -41.06 -10.33 4.32
CA LEU A 210 -41.66 -10.95 3.14
C LEU A 210 -41.46 -12.47 3.11
N ARG A 211 -40.26 -12.94 3.47
CA ARG A 211 -39.94 -14.37 3.53
C ARG A 211 -40.67 -15.06 4.69
N GLU A 212 -40.83 -14.40 5.82
CA GLU A 212 -41.62 -14.90 6.94
C GLU A 212 -43.12 -14.99 6.60
N GLN A 213 -43.67 -14.00 5.87
CA GLN A 213 -45.04 -14.06 5.36
C GLN A 213 -45.27 -15.21 4.37
N GLN A 214 -44.22 -15.69 3.72
CA GLN A 214 -44.25 -16.86 2.84
C GLN A 214 -44.14 -18.19 3.62
N GLY A 215 -44.04 -18.15 4.95
CA GLY A 215 -43.98 -19.31 5.82
C GLY A 215 -42.58 -19.81 6.14
N TRP A 216 -41.53 -19.08 5.76
CA TRP A 216 -40.14 -19.48 6.03
C TRP A 216 -39.65 -18.94 7.37
N SER A 217 -38.84 -19.71 8.08
CA SER A 217 -38.02 -19.20 9.19
C SER A 217 -36.80 -18.45 8.64
N VAL A 218 -36.57 -17.21 9.12
CA VAL A 218 -35.53 -16.32 8.55
C VAL A 218 -34.69 -15.66 9.66
N VAL A 219 -33.37 -15.75 9.55
CA VAL A 219 -32.42 -15.08 10.46
C VAL A 219 -31.54 -14.08 9.72
N LEU A 220 -31.25 -12.96 10.39
CA LEU A 220 -30.22 -12.00 10.00
C LEU A 220 -28.99 -12.28 10.87
N VAL A 221 -27.84 -12.50 10.23
CA VAL A 221 -26.58 -12.85 10.88
C VAL A 221 -25.56 -11.78 10.57
N ASP A 222 -25.01 -11.13 11.60
CA ASP A 222 -23.95 -10.13 11.38
C ASP A 222 -22.69 -10.84 10.90
N VAL A 223 -22.09 -10.33 9.83
CA VAL A 223 -20.86 -10.91 9.31
C VAL A 223 -19.70 -10.72 10.30
N GLU A 224 -19.71 -9.67 11.12
CA GLU A 224 -18.68 -9.48 12.15
C GLU A 224 -18.79 -10.53 13.27
N ASP A 225 -20.01 -10.94 13.64
CA ASP A 225 -20.24 -12.08 14.57
C ASP A 225 -19.58 -13.36 14.05
N LEU A 226 -19.73 -13.64 12.75
CA LEU A 226 -19.14 -14.82 12.14
C LEU A 226 -17.61 -14.77 12.17
N TYR A 227 -17.01 -13.61 11.92
CA TYR A 227 -15.55 -13.47 12.05
C TYR A 227 -15.10 -13.70 13.48
N ASP A 228 -15.80 -13.14 14.46
CA ASP A 228 -15.47 -13.27 15.88
C ASP A 228 -15.60 -14.72 16.37
N GLU A 229 -16.72 -15.39 16.06
CA GLU A 229 -16.99 -16.75 16.53
C GLU A 229 -16.18 -17.83 15.78
N PHE A 230 -16.04 -17.72 14.46
CA PHE A 230 -15.47 -18.80 13.63
C PHE A 230 -14.02 -18.56 13.21
N ASN A 231 -13.49 -17.34 13.41
CA ASN A 231 -12.12 -17.03 13.00
C ASN A 231 -11.42 -15.99 13.90
N PHE A 232 -11.81 -15.91 15.17
CA PHE A 232 -11.16 -15.06 16.18
C PHE A 232 -11.04 -13.57 15.76
N GLY A 233 -12.06 -13.07 15.05
CA GLY A 233 -12.17 -11.70 14.54
C GLY A 233 -11.41 -11.44 13.23
N ALA A 234 -10.75 -12.45 12.66
CA ALA A 234 -10.07 -12.29 11.38
C ALA A 234 -11.07 -12.38 10.21
N LYS A 235 -11.08 -11.34 9.37
CA LYS A 235 -11.93 -11.28 8.17
C LYS A 235 -11.49 -12.33 7.15
N SER A 236 -12.33 -13.33 6.92
CA SER A 236 -11.97 -14.48 6.10
C SER A 236 -13.21 -15.16 5.53
N PRO A 237 -13.20 -15.57 4.25
CA PRO A 237 -14.30 -16.37 3.69
C PRO A 237 -14.44 -17.74 4.37
N TRP A 238 -13.41 -18.22 5.09
CA TRP A 238 -13.46 -19.47 5.84
C TRP A 238 -14.45 -19.41 7.01
N ALA A 239 -14.57 -18.27 7.68
CA ALA A 239 -15.53 -18.08 8.77
C ALA A 239 -16.97 -18.33 8.30
N LEU A 240 -17.33 -17.76 7.13
CA LEU A 240 -18.65 -17.95 6.52
C LEU A 240 -18.85 -19.40 6.06
N LYS A 241 -17.81 -20.02 5.50
CA LYS A 241 -17.88 -21.41 5.05
C LYS A 241 -18.13 -22.37 6.22
N ASP A 242 -17.41 -22.19 7.32
CA ASP A 242 -17.51 -23.06 8.50
C ASP A 242 -18.85 -22.86 9.20
N PHE A 243 -19.32 -21.61 9.33
CA PHE A 243 -20.67 -21.30 9.80
C PHE A 243 -21.75 -22.00 8.96
N LEU A 244 -21.73 -21.83 7.63
CA LEU A 244 -22.73 -22.43 6.75
C LEU A 244 -22.67 -23.96 6.77
N ALA A 245 -21.47 -24.55 6.87
CA ALA A 245 -21.32 -25.99 7.01
C ALA A 245 -21.90 -26.51 8.33
N GLN A 246 -21.69 -25.78 9.44
CA GLN A 246 -22.26 -26.12 10.74
C GLN A 246 -23.79 -25.96 10.74
N ALA A 247 -24.30 -24.85 10.21
CA ALA A 247 -25.73 -24.62 10.07
C ALA A 247 -26.37 -25.74 9.24
N TYR A 248 -25.81 -26.06 8.07
CA TYR A 248 -26.33 -27.15 7.23
C TYR A 248 -26.30 -28.52 7.94
N ALA A 249 -25.27 -28.81 8.71
CA ALA A 249 -25.10 -30.10 9.36
C ALA A 249 -26.00 -30.30 10.60
N TYR A 250 -26.31 -29.23 11.33
CA TYR A 250 -26.92 -29.35 12.67
C TYR A 250 -28.16 -28.50 12.92
N TRP A 251 -28.46 -27.50 12.08
CA TRP A 251 -29.69 -26.74 12.24
C TRP A 251 -30.88 -27.56 11.76
N ASN A 252 -31.92 -27.60 12.60
CA ASN A 252 -33.18 -28.27 12.29
C ASN A 252 -34.32 -27.24 12.32
N PRO A 253 -34.50 -26.45 11.24
CA PRO A 253 -35.60 -25.50 11.15
C PRO A 253 -36.95 -26.24 11.20
N GLN A 254 -37.97 -25.58 11.76
CA GLN A 254 -39.34 -26.11 11.86
C GLN A 254 -40.19 -25.71 10.67
#